data_AF-S7RNU0-F1
#
_entry.id   AF-S7RNU0-F1
#
_cell.length_a   1.000
_cell.length_b   1.000
_cell.length_c   1.000
_cell.angle_alpha   90.00
_cell.angle_beta   90.00
_cell.angle_gamma   90.00
#
_symmetry.space_group_name_H-M   'P 1'
#
loop_
_entity.id
_entity.type
_entity.pdbx_description
1 polymer ?
#
loop_
_entity_poly.entity_id
_entity_poly.type
_entity_poly.pdbx_seq_one_letter_code
_entity_poly.pdbx_strand_id
1 'polypeptide(L)'
;MSPARKLSGLQRDVLALYRRALRMVRTKPPVVQPKFRLFVRYTFHAQARAVSPRNISAIEHLLRRGRNQLEMYEQSQVRDCWVSKQMRDWEEREKATTALRQ
;
A
#
# COMPACT_ATOMS: atom_id res chain seq x y z
N MET A 1 11.55 -16.28 23.01
CA MET A 1 11.41 -15.91 21.58
C MET A 1 10.18 -16.60 21.03
N SER A 2 9.11 -15.87 20.71
CA SER A 2 7.93 -16.48 20.09
C SER A 2 8.28 -16.97 18.69
N PRO A 3 7.85 -18.18 18.27
CA PRO A 3 8.17 -18.70 16.94
C PRO A 3 7.68 -17.74 15.86
N ALA A 4 8.54 -17.42 14.90
CA ALA A 4 8.17 -16.56 13.77
C ALA A 4 6.92 -17.14 13.08
N ARG A 5 5.83 -16.39 13.10
CA ARG A 5 4.56 -16.84 12.53
C ARG A 5 4.76 -17.12 11.04
N LYS A 6 4.61 -18.39 10.63
CA LYS A 6 4.72 -18.77 9.21
C LYS A 6 3.61 -18.09 8.42
N LEU A 7 3.99 -17.16 7.54
CA LEU A 7 3.06 -16.50 6.61
C LEU A 7 2.63 -17.47 5.51
N SER A 8 1.33 -17.47 5.19
CA SER A 8 0.80 -18.21 4.03
C SER A 8 1.35 -17.65 2.71
N GLY A 9 1.26 -18.44 1.63
CA GLY A 9 1.68 -17.98 0.30
C GLY A 9 0.99 -16.67 -0.10
N LEU A 10 -0.33 -16.59 0.12
CA LEU A 10 -1.11 -15.39 -0.17
C LEU A 10 -0.68 -14.17 0.66
N GLN A 11 -0.38 -14.35 1.95
CA GLN A 11 0.14 -13.27 2.79
C GLN A 11 1.49 -12.77 2.30
N ARG A 12 2.38 -13.68 1.86
CA ARG A 12 3.67 -13.31 1.27
C ARG A 12 3.49 -12.52 -0.02
N ASP A 13 2.53 -12.91 -0.85
CA ASP A 13 2.20 -12.20 -2.09
C ASP A 13 1.71 -10.77 -1.84
N VAL A 14 0.82 -10.58 -0.86
CA VAL A 14 0.36 -9.24 -0.44
C VAL A 14 1.53 -8.38 0.02
N LEU A 15 2.41 -8.92 0.87
CA LEU A 15 3.60 -8.20 1.35
C LEU A 15 4.63 -7.94 0.24
N ALA A 16 4.78 -8.86 -0.71
CA ALA A 16 5.65 -8.68 -1.87
C ALA A 16 5.14 -7.56 -2.76
N LEU A 17 3.84 -7.52 -3.04
CA LEU A 17 3.20 -6.45 -3.81
C LEU A 17 3.35 -5.10 -3.11
N TYR A 18 3.10 -5.03 -1.81
CA TYR A 18 3.28 -3.80 -1.02
C TYR A 18 4.72 -3.28 -1.08
N ARG A 19 5.71 -4.16 -0.88
CA ARG A 19 7.14 -3.78 -0.96
C ARG A 19 7.54 -3.36 -2.37
N ARG A 20 7.03 -3.99 -3.42
CA ARG A 20 7.25 -3.56 -4.82
C ARG A 20 6.65 -2.17 -5.04
N ALA A 21 5.43 -1.91 -4.58
CA ALA A 21 4.81 -0.60 -4.67
C ALA A 21 5.64 0.50 -3.98
N LEU A 22 6.16 0.24 -2.77
CA LEU A 22 7.04 1.18 -2.08
C LEU A 22 8.38 1.40 -2.80
N ARG A 23 8.91 0.39 -3.50
CA ARG A 23 10.10 0.55 -4.36
C ARG A 23 9.80 1.40 -5.59
N MET A 24 8.65 1.19 -6.24
CA MET A 24 8.19 2.02 -7.35
C MET A 24 8.11 3.50 -6.94
N VAL A 25 7.66 3.81 -5.72
CA VAL A 25 7.65 5.22 -5.25
C VAL A 25 9.03 5.87 -5.35
N ARG A 26 10.11 5.12 -5.09
CA ARG A 26 11.49 5.64 -5.14
C ARG A 26 11.97 5.97 -6.56
N THR A 27 11.28 5.47 -7.59
CA THR A 27 11.60 5.78 -8.99
C THR A 27 10.92 7.07 -9.49
N LYS A 28 10.02 7.65 -8.68
CA LYS A 28 9.29 8.88 -9.03
C LYS A 28 10.07 10.14 -8.65
N PRO A 29 9.80 11.30 -9.28
CA PRO A 29 10.44 12.57 -8.91
C PRO A 29 10.27 12.85 -7.41
N PRO A 30 11.31 13.30 -6.69
CA PRO A 30 11.29 13.46 -5.23
C PRO A 30 10.07 14.23 -4.70
N VAL A 31 9.67 15.30 -5.40
CA VAL A 31 8.53 16.16 -5.02
C VAL A 31 7.19 15.43 -4.99
N VAL A 32 6.98 14.41 -5.82
CA VAL A 32 5.72 13.64 -5.86
C VAL A 32 5.77 12.36 -5.03
N GLN A 33 6.95 11.91 -4.58
CA GLN A 33 7.08 10.66 -3.82
C GLN A 33 6.19 10.62 -2.56
N PRO A 34 5.99 11.71 -1.79
CA PRO A 34 5.07 11.70 -0.65
C PRO A 34 3.64 11.35 -1.06
N LYS A 35 3.15 11.86 -2.20
CA LYS A 35 1.80 11.57 -2.71
C LYS A 35 1.64 10.09 -3.05
N PHE A 36 2.60 9.52 -3.79
CA PHE A 36 2.60 8.09 -4.11
C PHE A 36 2.71 7.21 -2.87
N ARG A 37 3.55 7.59 -1.90
CA ARG A 37 3.69 6.87 -0.64
C ARG A 37 2.39 6.85 0.14
N LEU A 38 1.73 8.00 0.26
CA LEU A 38 0.43 8.12 0.91
C LEU A 38 -0.62 7.28 0.20
N PHE A 39 -0.73 7.41 -1.12
CA PHE A 39 -1.66 6.61 -1.93
C PHE A 39 -1.47 5.10 -1.69
N VAL A 40 -0.24 4.59 -1.75
CA VAL A 40 0.07 3.18 -1.54
C VAL A 40 -0.29 2.76 -0.11
N ARG A 41 0.17 3.49 0.91
CA ARG A 41 -0.09 3.14 2.31
C ARG A 41 -1.59 3.12 2.62
N TYR A 42 -2.30 4.16 2.21
CA TYR A 42 -3.73 4.27 2.42
C TYR A 42 -4.48 3.14 1.73
N THR A 43 -4.17 2.85 0.45
CA THR A 43 -4.88 1.83 -0.33
C THR A 43 -4.76 0.45 0.32
N PHE A 44 -3.55 0.05 0.73
CA PHE A 44 -3.36 -1.23 1.41
C PHE A 44 -4.05 -1.27 2.76
N HIS A 45 -3.99 -0.19 3.54
CA HIS A 45 -4.68 -0.11 4.84
C HIS A 45 -6.21 -0.21 4.67
N ALA A 46 -6.79 0.56 3.75
CA ALA A 46 -8.22 0.56 3.49
C ALA A 46 -8.72 -0.82 3.04
N GLN A 47 -8.01 -1.48 2.12
CA GLN A 47 -8.39 -2.82 1.67
C GLN A 47 -8.23 -3.89 2.76
N ALA A 48 -7.18 -3.81 3.58
CA ALA A 48 -7.00 -4.71 4.72
C ALA A 48 -8.09 -4.55 5.78
N ARG A 49 -8.73 -3.38 5.88
CA ARG A 49 -9.88 -3.15 6.77
C ARG A 49 -11.21 -3.57 6.14
N ALA A 50 -11.34 -3.46 4.82
CA ALA A 50 -12.58 -3.75 4.10
C ALA A 50 -12.77 -5.24 3.80
N VAL A 51 -11.68 -6.00 3.62
CA VAL A 51 -11.75 -7.41 3.19
C VAL A 51 -11.42 -8.35 4.35
N SER A 52 -12.34 -9.29 4.61
CA SER A 52 -12.11 -10.37 5.57
C SER A 52 -10.91 -11.22 5.15
N PRO A 53 -9.97 -11.55 6.06
CA PRO A 53 -8.86 -12.46 5.77
C PRO A 53 -9.28 -13.86 5.32
N ARG A 54 -10.54 -14.24 5.54
CA ARG A 54 -11.13 -15.53 5.10
C ARG A 54 -11.64 -15.49 3.66
N ASN A 55 -11.85 -14.31 3.08
CA ASN A 55 -12.31 -14.18 1.70
C ASN A 55 -11.12 -14.23 0.73
N ILE A 56 -10.62 -15.44 0.49
CA ILE A 56 -9.44 -15.68 -0.33
C ILE A 56 -9.63 -15.17 -1.76
N SER A 57 -10.79 -15.42 -2.37
CA SER A 57 -11.10 -14.99 -3.74
C SER A 57 -11.06 -13.46 -3.89
N ALA A 58 -11.59 -12.72 -2.91
CA ALA A 58 -11.50 -11.26 -2.92
C ALA A 58 -10.05 -10.76 -2.82
N ILE A 59 -9.22 -11.40 -1.98
CA ILE A 59 -7.80 -11.05 -1.84
C ILE A 59 -7.03 -11.33 -3.13
N GLU A 60 -7.28 -12.46 -3.78
CA GLU A 60 -6.68 -12.79 -5.08
C GLU A 60 -7.08 -11.81 -6.17
N HIS A 61 -8.37 -11.43 -6.22
CA HIS A 61 -8.84 -10.39 -7.13
C HIS A 61 -8.10 -9.06 -6.89
N LEU A 62 -7.98 -8.63 -5.64
CA LEU A 62 -7.27 -7.40 -5.27
C LEU A 62 -5.78 -7.47 -5.60
N LEU A 63 -5.14 -8.62 -5.40
CA LEU A 63 -3.73 -8.83 -5.77
C LEU A 63 -3.53 -8.66 -7.28
N ARG A 64 -4.38 -9.29 -8.10
CA ARG A 64 -4.32 -9.16 -9.55
C ARG A 64 -4.56 -7.71 -9.99
N ARG A 65 -5.60 -7.06 -9.48
CA ARG A 65 -5.88 -5.64 -9.76
C ARG A 65 -4.71 -4.75 -9.35
N GLY A 66 -4.14 -4.98 -8.17
CA GLY A 66 -3.02 -4.20 -7.64
C GLY A 66 -1.73 -4.39 -8.45
N ARG A 67 -1.46 -5.60 -8.96
CA ARG A 67 -0.33 -5.88 -9.87
C ARG A 67 -0.47 -5.08 -11.16
N ASN A 68 -1.64 -5.12 -11.81
CA ASN A 68 -1.89 -4.36 -13.04
C ASN A 68 -1.76 -2.84 -12.81
N GLN A 69 -2.29 -2.33 -11.69
CA GLN A 69 -2.17 -0.91 -11.36
C GLN A 69 -0.72 -0.50 -11.08
N LEU A 70 0.06 -1.37 -10.44
CA LEU A 70 1.46 -1.11 -10.16
C LEU A 70 2.30 -1.09 -11.43
N GLU A 71 2.05 -2.00 -12.37
CA GLU A 71 2.73 -2.00 -13.68
C GLU A 71 2.52 -0.69 -14.43
N MET A 72 1.30 -0.17 -14.44
CA MET A 72 0.99 1.16 -14.99
C MET A 72 1.79 2.25 -14.25
N TYR A 73 1.81 2.23 -12.92
CA TYR A 73 2.58 3.23 -12.16
C TYR A 73 4.09 3.04 -12.26
N GLU A 74 4.62 1.91 -12.69
CA GLU A 74 6.06 1.74 -12.91
C GLU A 74 6.53 2.41 -14.22
N GLN A 75 5.61 2.70 -15.14
CA GLN A 75 5.94 3.41 -16.37
C GLN A 75 6.53 4.79 -16.08
N SER A 76 7.61 5.15 -16.78
CA SER A 76 8.36 6.40 -16.62
C SER A 76 7.54 7.65 -17.00
N GLN A 77 6.50 7.45 -17.82
CA GLN A 77 5.56 8.50 -18.23
C GLN A 77 4.62 8.92 -17.09
N VAL A 78 4.31 8.03 -16.15
CA VAL A 78 3.46 8.37 -15.01
C VAL A 78 4.27 9.06 -13.93
N ARG A 79 4.12 10.38 -13.82
CA ARG A 79 4.95 11.25 -12.97
C ARG A 79 4.22 11.87 -11.80
N ASP A 80 2.92 11.65 -11.67
CA ASP A 80 2.14 12.12 -10.52
C ASP A 80 0.97 11.16 -10.23
N CYS A 81 0.40 11.26 -9.03
CA CYS A 81 -0.85 10.61 -8.67
C CYS A 81 -1.78 11.57 -7.93
N TRP A 82 -3.07 11.32 -8.01
CA TRP A 82 -4.04 12.06 -7.21
C TRP A 82 -4.16 11.47 -5.81
N VAL A 83 -4.30 12.35 -4.81
CA VAL A 83 -4.49 12.00 -3.40
C VAL A 83 -5.71 12.75 -2.91
N SER A 84 -6.71 12.01 -2.42
CA SER A 84 -7.96 12.58 -1.93
C SER A 84 -7.79 13.31 -0.59
N LYS A 85 -8.76 14.18 -0.25
CA LYS A 85 -8.84 14.78 1.10
C LYS A 85 -8.85 13.69 2.18
N GLN A 86 -9.66 12.65 2.00
CA GLN A 86 -9.73 11.52 2.93
C GLN A 86 -8.36 10.86 3.20
N MET A 87 -7.54 10.71 2.16
CA MET A 87 -6.18 10.16 2.31
C MET A 87 -5.29 11.09 3.14
N ARG A 88 -5.35 12.41 2.91
CA ARG A 88 -4.59 13.40 3.68
C ARG A 88 -5.02 13.42 5.14
N ASP A 89 -6.33 13.48 5.38
CA ASP A 89 -6.91 13.42 6.72
C ASP A 89 -6.50 12.13 7.45
N TRP A 90 -6.39 11.00 6.74
CA TRP A 90 -5.88 9.75 7.30
C TRP A 90 -4.40 9.85 7.68
N GLU A 91 -3.56 10.44 6.82
CA GLU A 91 -2.14 10.60 7.12
C GLU A 91 -1.89 11.46 8.36
N GLU A 92 -2.64 12.55 8.52
CA GLU A 92 -2.56 13.42 9.69
C GLU A 92 -2.90 12.68 10.99
N ARG A 93 -3.99 11.88 10.99
CA ARG A 93 -4.37 11.05 12.13
C ARG A 93 -3.30 10.00 12.48
N GLU A 94 -2.71 9.35 11.47
CA GLU A 94 -1.65 8.36 11.68
C GLU A 94 -0.37 9.00 12.26
N LYS A 95 0.00 10.20 11.79
CA LYS A 95 1.13 10.96 12.34
C LYS A 95 0.89 11.33 13.80
N ALA A 96 -0.29 11.86 14.13
CA ALA A 96 -0.66 12.18 15.51
C ALA A 96 -0.61 10.94 16.42
N THR A 97 -1.14 9.81 15.95
CA THR A 97 -1.12 8.54 16.69
C THR A 97 0.31 8.02 16.90
N THR A 98 1.19 8.21 15.92
CA THR A 98 2.60 7.79 16.03
C THR A 98 3.36 8.67 17.02
N ALA A 99 3.10 9.98 17.03
CA ALA A 99 3.71 10.93 17.97
C ALA A 99 3.32 10.65 19.43
N LEU A 100 2.12 10.11 19.68
CA LEU A 100 1.66 9.72 21.02
C LEU A 100 2.23 8.38 21.51
N ARG A 101 2.87 7.60 20.63
CA ARG A 101 3.45 6.29 20.96
C ARG A 101 4.97 6.35 21.20
N GLN A 102 5.58 7.52 21.03
CA GLN A 102 6.99 7.80 21.32
C GLN A 102 7.08 8.55 22.65
#